data_AF-A0A8T5E8U7-F1
#
_entry.id   AF-A0A8T5E8U7-F1
#
_cell.length_a   1.000
_cell.length_b   1.000
_cell.length_c   1.000
_cell.angle_alpha   90.00
_cell.angle_beta   90.00
_cell.angle_gamma   90.00
#
_symmetry.space_group_name_H-M   'P 1'
#
loop_
_entity.id
_entity.type
_entity.pdbx_description
1 polymer ?
#
loop_
_entity_poly.entity_id
_entity_poly.type
_entity_poly.pdbx_seq_one_letter_code
_entity_poly.pdbx_strand_id
1 'polypeptide(L)'
;MSSKNVTLNVDSRLYDQYRSYCRKNRVLVSQQFEIMMEEKVGSSYKKEKSKSKIISNGGINKYVGSLTGEPIMIHENKIVANLLLKDQSPSSIKELVVQENLFGYKTTKSIPKRVNSILKRIGNLDNLLLNKIVNDLSGDGRVVILYSIYLRDRLFNELLNELIIEKFAIRDFEFEKRMIQKFISDKSEDEKKIQEFTKETKDKLGTVMFNILKEVGLVVSLDKSYKLHNLMISSELRNYYENKGETKFLRSLGASL
;
A
#
# COMPACT_ATOMS: atom_id res chain seq x y z
N MET A 1 3.97 -34.18 23.14
CA MET A 1 2.64 -34.82 22.99
C MET A 1 2.48 -35.23 21.53
N SER A 2 2.03 -36.44 21.23
CA SER A 2 1.74 -36.89 19.85
C SER A 2 0.49 -36.17 19.34
N SER A 3 0.60 -35.46 18.23
CA SER A 3 -0.56 -34.89 17.52
C SER A 3 -1.03 -35.87 16.44
N LYS A 4 -2.35 -35.94 16.25
CA LYS A 4 -2.99 -36.64 15.13
C LYS A 4 -3.88 -35.64 14.39
N ASN A 5 -3.82 -35.67 13.07
CA ASN A 5 -4.67 -34.84 12.23
C ASN A 5 -6.00 -35.58 11.97
N VAL A 6 -7.11 -34.89 12.19
CA VAL A 6 -8.46 -35.39 11.92
C VAL A 6 -9.02 -34.60 10.74
N THR A 7 -9.32 -35.28 9.64
CA THR A 7 -9.93 -34.67 8.45
C THR A 7 -11.42 -34.95 8.45
N LEU A 8 -12.26 -33.91 8.48
CA LEU A 8 -13.71 -34.02 8.41
C LEU A 8 -14.22 -33.39 7.11
N ASN A 9 -15.15 -34.08 6.45
CA ASN A 9 -15.94 -33.53 5.34
C ASN A 9 -17.25 -33.00 5.92
N VAL A 10 -17.57 -31.74 5.62
CA VAL A 10 -18.77 -31.08 6.16
C VAL A 10 -19.54 -30.45 5.01
N ASP A 11 -20.86 -30.57 5.04
CA ASP A 11 -21.76 -29.92 4.09
C ASP A 11 -21.63 -28.38 4.15
N SER A 12 -21.82 -27.71 3.01
CA SER A 12 -21.64 -26.26 2.87
C SER A 12 -22.52 -25.46 3.82
N ARG A 13 -23.77 -25.89 4.04
CA ARG A 13 -24.70 -25.17 4.92
C ARG A 13 -24.25 -25.26 6.38
N LEU A 14 -23.73 -26.42 6.77
CA LEU A 14 -23.21 -26.65 8.12
C LEU A 14 -21.91 -25.88 8.35
N TYR A 15 -21.07 -25.70 7.32
CA TYR A 15 -19.90 -24.81 7.39
C TYR A 15 -20.27 -23.33 7.60
N ASP A 16 -21.26 -22.81 6.87
CA ASP A 16 -21.71 -21.41 7.04
C ASP A 16 -22.31 -21.15 8.43
N GLN A 17 -23.06 -22.13 8.96
CA GLN A 17 -23.55 -22.10 10.33
C GLN A 17 -22.41 -22.10 11.34
N TYR A 18 -21.40 -22.95 11.13
CA TYR A 18 -20.20 -22.99 11.98
C TYR A 18 -19.44 -21.67 11.96
N ARG A 19 -19.26 -21.06 10.78
CA ARG A 19 -18.60 -19.75 10.66
C ARG A 19 -19.36 -18.65 11.40
N SER A 20 -20.69 -18.66 11.30
CA SER A 20 -21.56 -17.72 12.01
C SER A 20 -21.49 -17.91 13.53
N TYR A 21 -21.46 -19.16 13.98
CA TYR A 21 -21.24 -19.52 15.38
C TYR A 21 -19.89 -19.01 15.89
N CYS A 22 -18.80 -19.22 15.14
CA CYS A 22 -17.47 -18.78 15.52
C CYS A 22 -17.38 -17.24 15.65
N ARG A 23 -18.00 -16.49 14.73
CA ARG A 23 -18.08 -15.01 14.82
C ARG A 23 -18.86 -14.55 16.04
N LYS A 24 -20.02 -15.16 16.31
CA LYS A 24 -20.86 -14.81 17.47
C LYS A 24 -20.13 -15.06 18.79
N ASN A 25 -19.38 -16.15 18.87
CA ASN A 25 -18.71 -16.59 20.10
C ASN A 25 -17.23 -16.18 20.17
N ARG A 26 -16.74 -15.33 19.25
CA ARG A 26 -15.34 -14.87 19.17
C ARG A 26 -14.31 -16.02 19.13
N VAL A 27 -14.67 -17.13 18.49
CA VAL A 27 -13.78 -18.29 18.29
C VAL A 27 -13.08 -18.15 16.95
N LEU A 28 -11.75 -18.29 16.94
CA LEU A 28 -10.92 -18.22 15.74
C LEU A 28 -10.99 -19.54 14.97
N VAL A 29 -11.41 -19.47 13.70
CA VAL A 29 -11.33 -20.61 12.79
C VAL A 29 -9.90 -20.70 12.25
N SER A 30 -9.29 -21.88 12.32
CA SER A 30 -7.94 -22.10 11.80
C SER A 30 -7.87 -21.80 10.30
N GLN A 31 -6.85 -21.04 9.89
CA GLN A 31 -6.63 -20.67 8.49
C GLN A 31 -6.43 -21.89 7.58
N GLN A 32 -5.79 -22.96 8.09
CA GLN A 32 -5.65 -24.23 7.37
C GLN A 32 -7.00 -24.90 7.11
N PHE A 33 -7.94 -24.76 8.04
CA PHE A 33 -9.30 -25.29 7.89
C PHE A 33 -10.10 -24.50 6.85
N GLU A 34 -9.97 -23.17 6.83
CA GLU A 34 -10.61 -22.33 5.80
C GLU A 34 -10.10 -22.65 4.39
N ILE A 35 -8.77 -22.76 4.21
CA ILE A 35 -8.16 -23.08 2.90
C ILE A 35 -8.62 -24.44 2.39
N MET A 36 -8.61 -25.45 3.26
CA MET A 36 -9.06 -26.81 2.93
C MET A 36 -10.54 -26.86 2.50
N MET A 37 -11.39 -26.04 3.10
CA MET A 37 -12.81 -25.99 2.75
C MET A 37 -13.06 -25.22 1.44
N GLU A 38 -12.28 -24.18 1.16
CA GLU A 38 -12.38 -23.43 -0.11
C GLU A 38 -12.03 -24.30 -1.33
N GLU A 39 -11.06 -25.22 -1.20
CA GLU A 39 -10.72 -26.17 -2.27
C GLU A 39 -11.85 -27.16 -2.57
N LYS A 40 -12.60 -27.59 -1.55
CA LYS A 40 -13.63 -28.63 -1.69
C LYS A 40 -15.00 -28.12 -2.17
N VAL A 41 -15.36 -26.85 -1.91
CA VAL A 41 -16.72 -26.31 -2.19
C VAL A 41 -16.76 -25.43 -3.46
N GLY A 42 -15.79 -25.60 -4.36
CA GLY A 42 -15.64 -24.78 -5.56
C GLY A 42 -16.78 -24.92 -6.56
N SER A 43 -17.85 -24.10 -6.41
CA SER A 43 -18.66 -23.53 -7.50
C SER A 43 -19.71 -22.50 -7.03
N SER A 44 -20.25 -22.61 -5.82
CA SER A 44 -21.33 -21.70 -5.35
C SER A 44 -20.84 -20.42 -4.67
N TYR A 45 -19.63 -20.41 -4.09
CA TYR A 45 -19.07 -19.26 -3.35
C TYR A 45 -18.59 -18.09 -4.24
N LYS A 46 -18.51 -18.24 -5.57
CA LYS A 46 -18.00 -17.17 -6.46
C LYS A 46 -18.92 -15.95 -6.54
N LYS A 47 -20.23 -16.09 -6.29
CA LYS A 47 -21.19 -14.97 -6.41
C LYS A 47 -21.20 -14.02 -5.21
N GLU A 48 -20.94 -14.51 -4.00
CA GLU A 48 -20.89 -13.66 -2.80
C GLU A 48 -19.51 -13.01 -2.57
N LYS A 49 -18.44 -13.58 -3.15
CA LYS A 49 -17.07 -13.03 -3.09
C LYS A 49 -16.92 -11.69 -3.83
N SER A 50 -17.88 -11.24 -4.65
CA SER A 50 -17.86 -9.90 -5.27
C SER A 50 -18.06 -8.75 -4.27
N LYS A 51 -18.66 -9.01 -3.10
CA LYS A 51 -18.89 -8.02 -2.05
C LYS A 51 -17.88 -8.09 -0.90
N SER A 52 -17.15 -9.19 -0.76
CA SER A 52 -16.19 -9.42 0.34
C SER A 52 -14.72 -9.54 -0.09
N LYS A 53 -14.39 -9.37 -1.38
CA LYS A 53 -13.01 -9.45 -1.91
C LYS A 53 -12.07 -8.31 -1.52
N ILE A 54 -12.51 -7.35 -0.71
CA ILE A 54 -11.69 -6.19 -0.32
C ILE A 54 -10.80 -6.52 0.89
N ILE A 55 -11.05 -7.62 1.61
CA ILE A 55 -10.38 -7.91 2.89
C ILE A 55 -9.81 -9.34 2.87
N SER A 56 -8.80 -9.57 2.03
CA SER A 56 -7.78 -10.63 2.19
C SER A 56 -6.76 -10.54 1.04
N ASN A 57 -5.55 -10.05 1.31
CA ASN A 57 -4.31 -10.18 0.52
C ASN A 57 -4.46 -10.56 -0.97
N GLY A 58 -5.07 -9.68 -1.77
CA GLY A 58 -5.21 -9.85 -3.21
C GLY A 58 -4.81 -8.57 -3.93
N GLY A 59 -3.53 -8.46 -4.34
CA GLY A 59 -3.14 -7.34 -5.22
C GLY A 59 -1.66 -7.08 -5.46
N ILE A 60 -0.72 -7.51 -4.60
CA ILE A 60 0.72 -7.29 -4.86
C ILE A 60 1.26 -8.42 -5.73
N ASN A 61 0.75 -8.59 -6.95
CA ASN A 61 1.29 -9.64 -7.84
C ASN A 61 1.54 -9.18 -9.28
N LYS A 62 1.41 -7.89 -9.57
CA LYS A 62 1.69 -7.37 -10.92
C LYS A 62 2.49 -6.10 -10.87
N TYR A 63 3.61 -6.08 -11.61
CA TYR A 63 4.33 -4.86 -11.89
C TYR A 63 3.54 -3.98 -12.86
N VAL A 64 3.36 -2.72 -12.49
CA VAL A 64 2.63 -1.72 -13.28
C VAL A 64 3.44 -0.43 -13.34
N GLY A 65 3.40 0.25 -14.47
CA GLY A 65 4.05 1.55 -14.65
C GLY A 65 3.20 2.74 -14.20
N SER A 66 2.07 2.51 -13.51
CA SER A 66 1.08 3.56 -13.20
C SER A 66 1.65 4.68 -12.35
N LEU A 67 2.64 4.39 -11.50
CA LEU A 67 3.30 5.38 -10.64
C LEU A 67 3.90 6.55 -11.45
N THR A 68 4.29 6.32 -12.71
CA THR A 68 4.80 7.39 -13.61
C THR A 68 3.84 8.58 -13.79
N GLY A 69 2.53 8.33 -13.73
CA GLY A 69 1.47 9.35 -13.82
C GLY A 69 0.72 9.58 -12.52
N GLU A 70 1.12 8.91 -11.45
CA GLU A 70 0.45 8.89 -10.14
C GLU A 70 1.49 9.11 -9.02
N PRO A 71 2.16 10.28 -8.98
CA PRO A 71 3.16 10.58 -7.93
C PRO A 71 2.52 10.64 -6.53
N ILE A 72 3.28 11.01 -5.51
CA ILE A 72 2.77 11.00 -4.12
C ILE A 72 1.55 11.92 -3.93
N MET A 73 1.49 13.10 -4.57
CA MET A 73 0.31 13.99 -4.58
C MET A 73 -0.20 14.33 -3.16
N ILE A 74 0.69 14.83 -2.28
CA ILE A 74 0.36 15.02 -0.85
C ILE A 74 -0.88 15.91 -0.66
N HIS A 75 -0.94 17.06 -1.34
CA HIS A 75 -2.05 18.00 -1.22
C HIS A 75 -3.38 17.38 -1.65
N GLU A 76 -3.39 16.68 -2.78
CA GLU A 76 -4.58 16.04 -3.33
C GLU A 76 -5.06 14.88 -2.47
N ASN A 77 -4.12 14.12 -1.87
CA ASN A 77 -4.47 13.07 -0.90
C ASN A 77 -5.15 13.66 0.34
N LYS A 78 -4.72 14.83 0.84
CA LYS A 78 -5.38 15.52 1.96
C LYS A 78 -6.82 15.89 1.64
N ILE A 79 -7.06 16.44 0.45
CA ILE A 79 -8.41 16.80 -0.01
C ILE A 79 -9.30 15.56 -0.07
N VAL A 80 -8.85 14.49 -0.74
CA VAL A 80 -9.64 13.27 -0.89
C VAL A 80 -9.86 12.56 0.46
N ALA A 81 -8.85 12.51 1.33
CA ALA A 81 -8.99 11.93 2.68
C ALA A 81 -10.05 12.67 3.51
N ASN A 82 -10.07 14.01 3.45
CA ASN A 82 -11.06 14.82 4.15
C ASN A 82 -12.49 14.56 3.63
N LEU A 83 -12.65 14.31 2.32
CA LEU A 83 -13.96 13.97 1.75
C LEU A 83 -14.40 12.54 2.11
N LEU A 84 -13.46 11.59 2.17
CA LEU A 84 -13.73 10.22 2.64
C LEU A 84 -14.19 10.19 4.10
N LEU A 85 -13.58 10.99 4.97
CA LEU A 85 -13.99 11.12 6.39
C LEU A 85 -15.38 11.74 6.58
N LYS A 86 -15.93 12.40 5.56
CA LYS A 86 -17.30 12.93 5.54
C LYS A 86 -18.31 11.93 4.97
N ASP A 87 -17.95 10.65 4.90
CA ASP A 87 -18.75 9.54 4.39
C ASP A 87 -19.29 9.74 2.96
N GLN A 88 -18.57 10.53 2.14
CA GLN A 88 -18.93 10.71 0.74
C GLN A 88 -18.56 9.47 -0.08
N SER A 89 -19.46 9.08 -1.00
CA SER A 89 -19.17 7.95 -1.89
C SER A 89 -18.03 8.29 -2.86
N PRO A 90 -17.20 7.31 -3.28
CA PRO A 90 -16.10 7.56 -4.23
C PRO A 90 -16.53 8.24 -5.54
N SER A 91 -17.75 7.95 -6.03
CA SER A 91 -18.31 8.61 -7.21
C SER A 91 -18.60 10.09 -6.95
N SER A 92 -19.24 10.40 -5.82
CA SER A 92 -19.53 11.78 -5.43
C SER A 92 -18.25 12.59 -5.19
N ILE A 93 -17.24 11.99 -4.55
CA ILE A 93 -15.93 12.62 -4.37
C ILE A 93 -15.31 12.98 -5.73
N LYS A 94 -15.33 12.05 -6.68
CA LYS A 94 -14.78 12.28 -8.02
C LYS A 94 -15.51 13.42 -8.74
N GLU A 95 -16.83 13.46 -8.67
CA GLU A 95 -17.64 14.52 -9.28
C GLU A 95 -17.31 15.88 -8.65
N LEU A 96 -17.35 15.97 -7.32
CA LEU A 96 -17.07 17.20 -6.58
C LEU A 96 -15.67 17.74 -6.85
N VAL A 97 -14.64 16.89 -6.79
CA VAL A 97 -13.24 17.28 -7.03
C VAL A 97 -13.05 17.82 -8.45
N VAL A 98 -13.75 17.25 -9.44
CA VAL A 98 -13.65 17.68 -10.84
C VAL A 98 -14.43 18.97 -11.09
N GLN A 99 -15.67 19.07 -10.61
CA GLN A 99 -16.55 20.22 -10.81
C GLN A 99 -15.99 21.48 -10.15
N GLU A 100 -15.55 21.36 -8.90
CA GLU A 100 -15.05 22.49 -8.12
C GLU A 100 -13.54 22.72 -8.28
N ASN A 101 -12.86 21.94 -9.12
CA ASN A 101 -11.41 21.96 -9.29
C ASN A 101 -10.67 22.01 -7.94
N LEU A 102 -11.02 21.12 -7.01
CA LEU A 102 -10.52 21.20 -5.63
C LEU A 102 -9.00 21.08 -5.53
N PHE A 103 -8.34 20.50 -6.53
CA PHE A 103 -6.88 20.43 -6.61
C PHE A 103 -6.21 21.76 -7.01
N GLY A 104 -6.98 22.78 -7.39
CA GLY A 104 -6.47 24.11 -7.74
C GLY A 104 -5.61 24.12 -9.00
N TYR A 105 -5.82 23.18 -9.93
CA TYR A 105 -5.00 23.08 -11.13
C TYR A 105 -5.41 24.10 -12.17
N LYS A 106 -4.43 24.61 -12.92
CA LYS A 106 -4.68 25.46 -14.10
C LYS A 106 -5.50 24.76 -15.19
N THR A 107 -5.39 23.42 -15.28
CA THR A 107 -6.14 22.62 -16.25
C THR A 107 -6.81 21.44 -15.56
N THR A 108 -8.06 21.18 -15.90
CA THR A 108 -8.89 20.16 -15.25
C THR A 108 -8.78 18.78 -15.91
N LYS A 109 -8.17 18.68 -17.11
CA LYS A 109 -8.10 17.44 -17.91
C LYS A 109 -7.53 16.24 -17.15
N SER A 110 -6.57 16.45 -16.24
CA SER A 110 -5.93 15.36 -15.49
C SER A 110 -6.62 15.00 -14.18
N ILE A 111 -7.52 15.86 -13.68
CA ILE A 111 -8.17 15.70 -12.37
C ILE A 111 -8.93 14.38 -12.27
N PRO A 112 -9.77 13.95 -13.25
CA PRO A 112 -10.52 12.70 -13.14
C PRO A 112 -9.63 11.46 -12.98
N LYS A 113 -8.46 11.44 -13.64
CA LYS A 113 -7.50 10.34 -13.54
C LYS A 113 -6.82 10.34 -12.17
N ARG A 114 -6.40 11.51 -11.69
CA ARG A 114 -5.69 11.66 -10.40
C ARG A 114 -6.58 11.35 -9.21
N VAL A 115 -7.80 11.88 -9.15
CA VAL A 115 -8.73 11.56 -8.06
C VAL A 115 -9.05 10.06 -8.02
N ASN A 116 -9.20 9.41 -9.18
CA ASN A 116 -9.40 7.96 -9.25
C ASN A 116 -8.18 7.17 -8.74
N SER A 117 -6.96 7.61 -9.07
CA SER A 117 -5.73 7.00 -8.53
C SER A 117 -5.69 7.11 -7.01
N ILE A 118 -5.98 8.30 -6.47
CA ILE A 118 -5.98 8.57 -5.03
C ILE A 118 -7.07 7.75 -4.33
N LEU A 119 -8.31 7.72 -4.84
CA LEU A 119 -9.39 6.92 -4.27
C LEU A 119 -9.03 5.43 -4.21
N LYS A 120 -8.42 4.88 -5.27
CA LYS A 120 -7.93 3.50 -5.23
C LYS A 120 -6.81 3.31 -4.20
N ARG A 121 -6.05 4.37 -3.89
CA ARG A 121 -4.87 4.37 -3.02
C ARG A 121 -5.24 4.42 -1.55
N ILE A 122 -6.09 5.39 -1.18
CA ILE A 122 -6.43 5.65 0.22
C ILE A 122 -7.86 5.29 0.60
N GLY A 123 -8.72 4.93 -0.36
CA GLY A 123 -10.15 4.69 -0.12
C GLY A 123 -10.49 3.48 0.75
N ASN A 124 -9.52 2.59 1.01
CA ASN A 124 -9.68 1.45 1.92
C ASN A 124 -8.95 1.64 3.25
N LEU A 125 -8.34 2.81 3.49
CA LEU A 125 -7.73 3.12 4.78
C LEU A 125 -8.82 3.38 5.81
N ASP A 126 -8.56 3.00 7.06
CA ASP A 126 -9.46 3.32 8.16
C ASP A 126 -9.41 4.81 8.54
N ASN A 127 -10.38 5.23 9.35
CA ASN A 127 -10.52 6.61 9.77
C ASN A 127 -9.30 7.13 10.55
N LEU A 128 -8.54 6.27 11.25
CA LEU A 128 -7.33 6.69 11.95
C LEU A 128 -6.28 7.15 10.94
N LEU A 129 -5.99 6.32 9.94
CA LEU A 129 -5.02 6.66 8.90
C LEU A 129 -5.46 7.85 8.04
N LEU A 130 -6.74 7.93 7.67
CA LEU A 130 -7.29 9.08 6.94
C LEU A 130 -7.14 10.38 7.75
N ASN A 131 -7.42 10.35 9.05
CA ASN A 131 -7.23 11.51 9.93
C ASN A 131 -5.76 11.95 10.02
N LYS A 132 -4.81 11.01 10.04
CA LYS A 132 -3.36 11.33 10.00
C LYS A 132 -2.97 12.04 8.70
N ILE A 133 -3.56 11.68 7.57
CA ILE A 133 -3.35 12.39 6.29
C ILE A 133 -3.86 13.83 6.38
N VAL A 134 -5.10 14.03 6.85
CA VAL A 134 -5.74 15.35 6.91
C VAL A 134 -5.02 16.28 7.90
N ASN A 135 -4.73 15.79 9.10
CA ASN A 135 -4.18 16.56 10.22
C ASN A 135 -2.66 16.37 10.37
N ASP A 136 -1.95 16.31 9.24
CA ASP A 136 -0.52 16.03 9.19
C ASP A 136 0.34 17.23 9.63
N LEU A 137 0.62 17.31 10.92
CA LEU A 137 1.55 18.28 11.52
C LEU A 137 2.94 17.68 11.79
N SER A 138 3.02 16.36 12.05
CA SER A 138 4.24 15.65 12.44
C SER A 138 4.98 14.96 11.29
N GLY A 139 4.39 14.88 10.10
CA GLY A 139 4.88 14.05 8.99
C GLY A 139 4.22 12.66 8.91
N ASP A 140 3.45 12.27 9.94
CA ASP A 140 2.69 11.01 9.99
C ASP A 140 1.83 10.82 8.72
N GLY A 141 1.15 11.88 8.27
CA GLY A 141 0.27 11.79 7.10
C GLY A 141 1.02 11.46 5.82
N ARG A 142 2.25 11.97 5.65
CA ARG A 142 3.12 11.61 4.52
C ARG A 142 3.54 10.15 4.60
N VAL A 143 3.82 9.63 5.79
CA VAL A 143 4.13 8.21 6.00
C VAL A 143 2.92 7.33 5.68
N VAL A 144 1.70 7.76 6.05
CA VAL A 144 0.49 7.03 5.66
C VAL A 144 0.29 7.00 4.14
N ILE A 145 0.55 8.10 3.44
CA ILE A 145 0.50 8.12 1.97
C ILE A 145 1.58 7.20 1.39
N LEU A 146 2.80 7.22 1.92
CA LEU A 146 3.88 6.31 1.53
C LEU A 146 3.45 4.85 1.70
N TYR A 147 2.89 4.50 2.86
CA TYR A 147 2.37 3.17 3.17
C TYR A 147 1.29 2.73 2.16
N SER A 148 0.39 3.64 1.78
CA SER A 148 -0.64 3.34 0.78
C SER A 148 -0.08 3.07 -0.63
N ILE A 149 1.07 3.67 -0.98
CA ILE A 149 1.81 3.35 -2.21
C ILE A 149 2.52 2.00 -2.06
N TYR A 150 3.20 1.79 -0.93
CA TYR A 150 3.88 0.54 -0.57
C TYR A 150 2.94 -0.69 -0.64
N LEU A 151 1.68 -0.56 -0.22
CA LEU A 151 0.69 -1.63 -0.29
C LEU A 151 0.21 -1.95 -1.72
N ARG A 152 0.33 -1.01 -2.66
CA ARG A 152 -0.31 -1.12 -3.98
C ARG A 152 0.66 -1.29 -5.14
N ASP A 153 1.87 -0.77 -5.01
CA ASP A 153 2.88 -0.83 -6.05
C ASP A 153 3.97 -1.83 -5.67
N ARG A 154 3.98 -2.99 -6.34
CA ARG A 154 4.92 -4.07 -6.08
C ARG A 154 6.38 -3.64 -6.26
N LEU A 155 6.68 -2.85 -7.29
CA LEU A 155 8.05 -2.42 -7.55
C LEU A 155 8.54 -1.46 -6.47
N PHE A 156 7.67 -0.54 -6.03
CA PHE A 156 7.99 0.36 -4.93
C PHE A 156 8.10 -0.37 -3.58
N ASN A 157 7.26 -1.38 -3.35
CA ASN A 157 7.34 -2.25 -2.19
C ASN A 157 8.70 -2.96 -2.10
N GLU A 158 9.13 -3.58 -3.20
CA GLU A 158 10.43 -4.25 -3.31
C GLU A 158 11.59 -3.26 -3.19
N LEU A 159 11.47 -2.05 -3.76
CA LEU A 159 12.48 -0.99 -3.57
C LEU A 159 12.70 -0.70 -2.07
N LEU A 160 11.61 -0.53 -1.29
CA LEU A 160 11.72 -0.30 0.15
C LEU A 160 12.29 -1.52 0.87
N ASN A 161 11.84 -2.72 0.52
CA ASN A 161 12.17 -3.94 1.25
C ASN A 161 13.56 -4.50 0.95
N GLU A 162 14.04 -4.34 -0.28
CA GLU A 162 15.31 -4.92 -0.75
C GLU A 162 16.42 -3.88 -0.67
N LEU A 163 16.24 -2.70 -1.28
CA LEU A 163 17.29 -1.69 -1.33
C LEU A 163 17.36 -0.84 -0.06
N ILE A 164 16.23 -0.29 0.41
CA ILE A 164 16.24 0.68 1.52
C ILE A 164 16.56 -0.02 2.85
N ILE A 165 15.90 -1.14 3.15
CA ILE A 165 16.18 -1.90 4.38
C ILE A 165 17.64 -2.37 4.43
N GLU A 166 18.19 -2.87 3.32
CA GLU A 166 19.59 -3.30 3.26
C GLU A 166 20.53 -2.15 3.60
N LYS A 167 20.32 -0.98 3.01
CA LYS A 167 21.13 0.21 3.29
C LYS A 167 21.08 0.66 4.75
N PHE A 168 19.90 0.64 5.37
CA PHE A 168 19.77 0.86 6.81
C PHE A 168 20.51 -0.21 7.62
N ALA A 169 20.42 -1.49 7.22
CA ALA A 169 21.05 -2.59 7.93
C ALA A 169 22.59 -2.50 7.92
N ILE A 170 23.19 -2.14 6.78
CA ILE A 170 24.65 -1.99 6.63
C ILE A 170 25.16 -0.60 7.02
N ARG A 171 24.27 0.32 7.45
CA ARG A 171 24.58 1.71 7.81
C ARG A 171 25.23 2.52 6.68
N ASP A 172 24.92 2.18 5.43
CA ASP A 172 25.33 2.95 4.26
C ASP A 172 24.18 3.87 3.86
N PHE A 173 24.27 5.13 4.28
CA PHE A 173 23.21 6.11 4.07
C PHE A 173 23.33 6.91 2.78
N GLU A 174 24.42 6.80 2.01
CA GLU A 174 24.52 7.52 0.73
C GLU A 174 23.49 6.99 -0.26
N PHE A 175 22.64 7.86 -0.82
CA PHE A 175 21.51 7.41 -1.62
C PHE A 175 21.16 8.33 -2.78
N GLU A 176 21.43 7.84 -3.99
CA GLU A 176 21.24 8.60 -5.21
C GLU A 176 20.22 7.94 -6.14
N LYS A 177 19.59 8.75 -7.00
CA LYS A 177 18.64 8.27 -8.02
C LYS A 177 19.19 7.11 -8.87
N ARG A 178 20.50 7.09 -9.18
CA ARG A 178 21.13 6.02 -9.97
C ARG A 178 21.02 4.65 -9.31
N MET A 179 20.92 4.58 -7.99
CA MET A 179 20.75 3.32 -7.26
C MET A 179 19.36 2.74 -7.52
N ILE A 180 18.33 3.59 -7.56
CA ILE A 180 16.97 3.17 -7.98
C ILE A 180 16.97 2.73 -9.45
N GLN A 181 17.67 3.45 -10.33
CA GLN A 181 17.76 3.06 -11.74
C GLN A 181 18.43 1.70 -11.90
N LYS A 182 19.53 1.45 -11.17
CA LYS A 182 20.18 0.14 -11.14
C LYS A 182 19.22 -0.94 -10.61
N PHE A 183 18.54 -0.69 -9.49
CA PHE A 183 17.53 -1.62 -8.95
C PHE A 183 16.46 -1.99 -9.98
N ILE A 184 15.91 -1.02 -10.71
CA ILE A 184 14.91 -1.28 -11.76
C ILE A 184 15.52 -2.07 -12.93
N SER A 185 16.78 -1.78 -13.30
CA SER A 185 17.51 -2.50 -14.35
C SER A 185 17.69 -3.97 -13.98
N ASP A 186 18.24 -4.24 -12.79
CA ASP A 186 18.49 -5.58 -12.27
C ASP A 186 17.18 -6.37 -12.18
N LYS A 187 16.13 -5.76 -11.62
CA LYS A 187 14.77 -6.37 -11.60
C LYS A 187 14.24 -6.68 -13.00
N SER A 188 14.62 -5.91 -14.01
CA SER A 188 14.16 -6.15 -15.39
C SER A 188 14.87 -7.30 -16.11
N GLU A 189 15.97 -7.80 -15.55
CA GLU A 189 16.65 -9.01 -16.02
C GLU A 189 15.89 -10.26 -15.55
N ASP A 190 15.37 -10.22 -14.31
CA ASP A 190 14.65 -11.34 -13.70
C ASP A 190 13.14 -11.34 -14.00
N GLU A 191 12.55 -10.16 -14.18
CA GLU A 191 11.09 -10.00 -14.26
C GLU A 191 10.65 -9.49 -15.64
N LYS A 192 10.13 -10.41 -16.46
CA LYS A 192 9.66 -10.14 -17.83
C LYS A 192 8.74 -8.92 -17.94
N LYS A 193 7.86 -8.71 -16.96
CA LYS A 193 6.92 -7.57 -16.99
C LYS A 193 7.62 -6.22 -16.89
N ILE A 194 8.71 -6.13 -16.13
CA ILE A 194 9.53 -4.92 -16.03
C ILE A 194 10.42 -4.82 -17.26
N GLN A 195 10.93 -5.94 -17.77
CA GLN A 195 11.69 -6.00 -19.03
C GLN A 195 10.93 -5.32 -20.18
N GLU A 196 9.63 -5.60 -20.29
CA GLU A 196 8.71 -5.04 -21.30
C GLU A 196 8.49 -3.51 -21.17
N PHE A 197 8.82 -2.88 -20.04
CA PHE A 197 8.70 -1.43 -19.93
C PHE A 197 9.68 -0.72 -20.85
N THR A 198 9.21 0.33 -21.52
CA THR A 198 10.10 1.18 -22.32
C THR A 198 11.17 1.83 -21.43
N LYS A 199 12.31 2.18 -22.03
CA LYS A 199 13.37 2.93 -21.34
C LYS A 199 12.82 4.19 -20.66
N GLU A 200 11.98 4.95 -21.37
CA GLU A 200 11.31 6.13 -20.82
C GLU A 200 10.47 5.83 -19.58
N THR A 201 9.73 4.71 -19.58
CA THR A 201 8.93 4.28 -18.42
C THR A 201 9.83 3.95 -17.23
N LYS A 202 10.91 3.20 -17.43
CA LYS A 202 11.88 2.85 -16.38
C LYS A 202 12.54 4.10 -15.81
N ASP A 203 13.02 5.00 -16.68
CA ASP A 203 13.64 6.27 -16.29
C ASP A 203 12.68 7.15 -15.48
N LYS A 204 11.41 7.21 -15.92
CA LYS A 204 10.37 7.97 -15.23
C LYS A 204 9.99 7.34 -13.89
N LEU A 205 9.91 6.01 -13.79
CA LEU A 205 9.68 5.30 -12.54
C LEU A 205 10.77 5.64 -11.53
N GLY A 206 12.05 5.49 -11.89
CA GLY A 206 13.14 5.81 -10.97
C GLY A 206 13.13 7.27 -10.51
N THR A 207 12.75 8.19 -11.39
CA THR A 207 12.58 9.62 -11.04
C THR A 207 11.42 9.85 -10.08
N VAL A 208 10.26 9.25 -10.33
CA VAL A 208 9.09 9.40 -9.47
C VAL A 208 9.35 8.76 -8.10
N MET A 209 9.90 7.54 -8.06
CA MET A 209 10.26 6.86 -6.81
C MET A 209 11.24 7.69 -5.99
N PHE A 210 12.29 8.22 -6.60
CA PHE A 210 13.24 9.11 -5.91
C PHE A 210 12.56 10.36 -5.34
N ASN A 211 11.64 10.97 -6.08
CA ASN A 211 10.90 12.13 -5.61
C ASN A 211 9.93 11.78 -4.47
N ILE A 212 9.26 10.63 -4.53
CA ILE A 212 8.42 10.14 -3.42
C ILE A 212 9.26 10.05 -2.14
N LEU A 213 10.45 9.42 -2.20
CA LEU A 213 11.33 9.28 -1.03
C LEU A 213 11.82 10.62 -0.47
N LYS A 214 12.06 11.62 -1.34
CA LYS A 214 12.40 12.98 -0.91
C LYS A 214 11.21 13.71 -0.27
N GLU A 215 10.04 13.64 -0.88
CA GLU A 215 8.85 14.35 -0.41
C GLU A 215 8.39 13.88 0.97
N VAL A 216 8.59 12.59 1.28
CA VAL A 216 8.32 12.03 2.61
C VAL A 216 9.44 12.29 3.61
N GLY A 217 10.64 12.68 3.15
CA GLY A 217 11.80 12.96 4.01
C GLY A 217 12.70 11.75 4.28
N LEU A 218 12.49 10.62 3.60
CA LEU A 218 13.35 9.44 3.73
C LEU A 218 14.70 9.66 3.03
N VAL A 219 14.71 10.50 1.99
CA VAL A 219 15.92 10.98 1.33
C VAL A 219 16.02 12.48 1.51
N VAL A 220 17.13 12.95 2.08
CA VAL A 220 17.40 14.37 2.34
C VAL A 220 18.66 14.81 1.59
N SER A 221 18.68 16.07 1.16
CA SER A 221 19.87 16.68 0.58
C SER A 221 20.74 17.26 1.70
N LEU A 222 21.96 16.78 1.84
CA LEU A 222 22.96 17.25 2.80
C LEU A 222 24.27 17.50 2.06
N ASP A 223 24.80 18.72 2.14
CA ASP A 223 26.10 19.09 1.56
C ASP A 223 26.28 18.68 0.09
N LYS A 224 25.25 18.94 -0.73
CA LYS A 224 25.18 18.58 -2.17
C LYS A 224 25.15 17.07 -2.46
N SER A 225 25.06 16.23 -1.44
CA SER A 225 24.81 14.78 -1.54
C SER A 225 23.38 14.45 -1.09
N TYR A 226 22.89 13.26 -1.45
CA TYR A 226 21.60 12.76 -0.97
C TYR A 226 21.82 11.58 -0.04
N LYS A 227 21.17 11.61 1.13
CA LYS A 227 21.31 10.56 2.14
C LYS A 227 19.97 10.03 2.60
N LEU A 228 19.94 8.75 2.96
CA LEU A 228 18.84 8.16 3.72
C LEU A 228 18.82 8.74 5.13
N HIS A 229 17.61 9.05 5.58
CA HIS A 229 17.34 9.59 6.89
C HIS A 229 16.16 8.83 7.50
N ASN A 230 16.22 8.56 8.81
CA ASN A 230 15.14 7.87 9.50
C ASN A 230 13.87 8.71 9.49
N LEU A 231 12.73 8.11 9.17
CA LEU A 231 11.43 8.75 9.30
C LEU A 231 10.91 8.58 10.72
N MET A 232 10.79 9.71 11.42
CA MET A 232 10.14 9.78 12.72
C MET A 232 8.62 9.70 12.52
N ILE A 233 7.97 8.82 13.28
CA ILE A 233 6.51 8.69 13.32
C ILE A 233 6.03 8.72 14.77
N SER A 234 4.81 9.17 15.00
CA SER A 234 4.22 9.13 16.34
C SER A 234 4.11 7.69 16.88
N SER A 235 4.14 7.54 18.21
CA SER A 235 3.96 6.25 18.88
C SER A 235 2.63 5.59 18.51
N GLU A 236 1.57 6.37 18.32
CA GLU A 236 0.26 5.88 17.87
C GLU A 236 0.35 5.20 16.49
N LEU A 237 1.00 5.88 15.52
CA LEU A 237 1.15 5.34 14.17
C LEU A 237 2.11 4.13 14.14
N ARG A 238 3.17 4.16 14.95
CA ARG A 238 4.06 3.00 15.13
C ARG A 238 3.28 1.79 15.67
N ASN A 239 2.56 1.96 16.78
CA ASN A 239 1.76 0.89 17.40
C ASN A 239 0.71 0.35 16.43
N TYR A 240 0.10 1.22 15.61
CA TYR A 240 -0.82 0.80 14.55
C TYR A 240 -0.16 -0.18 13.58
N TYR A 241 1.03 0.14 13.07
CA TYR A 241 1.77 -0.72 12.14
C TYR A 241 2.30 -2.00 12.81
N GLU A 242 2.80 -1.91 14.04
CA GLU A 242 3.27 -3.08 14.81
C GLU A 242 2.12 -4.08 15.05
N ASN A 243 0.94 -3.60 15.46
CA ASN A 243 -0.24 -4.45 15.67
C ASN A 243 -0.76 -5.08 14.37
N LYS A 244 -0.54 -4.44 13.22
CA LYS A 244 -0.83 -5.02 11.90
C LYS A 244 0.26 -5.97 11.39
N GLY A 245 1.40 -6.07 12.07
CA GLY A 245 2.53 -6.89 11.64
C GLY A 245 3.35 -6.29 10.50
N GLU A 246 3.26 -4.98 10.27
CA GLU A 246 3.93 -4.24 9.17
C GLU A 246 5.41 -3.97 9.46
N THR A 247 6.11 -4.99 9.93
CA THR A 247 7.51 -4.93 10.40
C THR A 247 8.47 -4.51 9.29
N LYS A 248 8.32 -5.04 8.07
CA LYS A 248 9.15 -4.65 6.92
C LYS A 248 8.98 -3.18 6.57
N PHE A 249 7.74 -2.70 6.54
CA PHE A 249 7.48 -1.29 6.30
C PHE A 249 8.15 -0.42 7.37
N LEU A 250 7.99 -0.74 8.65
CA LEU A 250 8.67 -0.01 9.74
C LEU A 250 10.19 0.00 9.60
N ARG A 251 10.82 -1.14 9.29
CA ARG A 251 12.28 -1.21 9.02
C ARG A 251 12.70 -0.32 7.85
N SER A 252 11.87 -0.24 6.80
CA SER A 252 12.15 0.64 5.66
C SER A 252 12.08 2.13 5.99
N LEU A 253 11.47 2.50 7.13
CA LEU A 253 11.48 3.86 7.67
C LEU A 253 12.74 4.17 8.49
N GLY A 254 13.66 3.21 8.65
CA GLY A 254 14.83 3.34 9.53
C GLY A 254 14.53 3.06 11.00
N ALA A 255 13.37 2.46 11.31
CA ALA A 255 13.06 2.01 12.66
C ALA A 255 13.96 0.83 13.06
N SER A 256 14.66 0.97 14.19
CA SER A 256 15.21 -0.18 14.90
C SER A 256 14.02 -0.98 15.47
N LEU A 257 13.90 -2.25 15.05
CA LEU A 257 13.02 -3.25 15.66
C LEU A 257 13.85 -4.09 16.62
#